data_AF-A0A4R2NVF2-F1
#
_entry.id   AF-A0A4R2NVF2-F1
#
_cell.length_a   1.000
_cell.length_b   1.000
_cell.length_c   1.000
_cell.angle_alpha   90.00
_cell.angle_beta   90.00
_cell.angle_gamma   90.00
#
_symmetry.space_group_name_H-M   'P 1'
#
loop_
_entity.id
_entity.type
_entity.pdbx_description
1 polymer ?
#
loop_
_entity_poly.entity_id
_entity_poly.type
_entity_poly.pdbx_seq_one_letter_code
_entity_poly.pdbx_strand_id
1 'polypeptide(L)'
;MSMLASLVRAYERLPEKPPIGYSTEKIGFCVGLTPDGSVAEVIDLRADDKKRSPRFILVPQAVKRTAGIAPNFLWDKTAYVLGVTAGAGKRTAEEHAKFRERHLELLSGEDDAGLSALARFLENWTPQAFVPPLWPEAMLDQNLVFRLAGERGFLHDRPAAQALWARSGAEGAADPQICLVTGHSAPVARLHPSVKGVGVRSPRVPAWFPSTSMPLLPMGTNRATMPPCRKRRPLPTRRR
;
A
#
# COMPACT_ATOMS: atom_id res chain seq x y z
N MET A 1 -9.83 33.22 -3.49
CA MET A 1 -9.30 32.04 -2.76
C MET A 1 -10.41 31.01 -2.67
N SER A 2 -10.12 29.75 -2.99
CA SER A 2 -11.14 28.67 -2.89
C SER A 2 -11.41 28.32 -1.42
N MET A 3 -12.60 27.80 -1.13
CA MET A 3 -12.97 27.27 0.20
C MET A 3 -11.92 26.25 0.69
N LEU A 4 -11.39 25.43 -0.23
CA LEU A 4 -10.35 24.43 0.05
C LEU A 4 -9.02 25.09 0.47
N ALA A 5 -8.60 26.17 -0.18
CA ALA A 5 -7.40 26.91 0.21
C ALA A 5 -7.53 27.52 1.62
N SER A 6 -8.72 27.99 1.99
CA SER A 6 -9.01 28.50 3.34
C SER A 6 -8.95 27.38 4.40
N LEU A 7 -9.47 26.19 4.08
CA LEU A 7 -9.41 25.02 4.96
C LEU A 7 -7.98 24.52 5.15
N VAL A 8 -7.17 24.48 4.08
CA VAL A 8 -5.74 24.10 4.18
C VAL A 8 -5.00 25.10 5.08
N ARG A 9 -5.21 26.41 4.93
CA ARG A 9 -4.61 27.41 5.83
C ARG A 9 -5.09 27.29 7.28
N ALA A 10 -6.33 26.88 7.51
CA ALA A 10 -6.82 26.59 8.86
C ALA A 10 -6.15 25.35 9.45
N TYR A 11 -6.01 24.28 8.65
CA TYR A 11 -5.25 23.09 9.02
C TYR A 11 -3.80 23.47 9.36
N GLU A 12 -3.18 24.37 8.60
CA GLU A 12 -1.79 24.78 8.84
C GLU A 12 -1.54 25.44 10.20
N ARG A 13 -2.59 25.97 10.86
CA ARG A 13 -2.51 26.65 12.16
C ARG A 13 -2.73 25.71 13.36
N LEU A 14 -2.99 24.42 13.12
CA LEU A 14 -3.14 23.44 14.20
C LEU A 14 -1.78 23.14 14.85
N PRO A 15 -1.67 23.20 16.19
CA PRO A 15 -0.40 23.06 16.90
C PRO A 15 0.14 21.61 16.91
N GLU A 16 -0.73 20.60 16.80
CA GLU A 16 -0.35 19.18 16.79
C GLU A 16 -0.97 18.47 15.57
N LYS A 17 -0.36 18.67 14.40
CA LYS A 17 -0.73 17.94 13.18
C LYS A 17 0.04 16.62 13.14
N PRO A 18 -0.64 15.47 13.00
CA PRO A 18 0.04 14.25 12.61
C PRO A 18 0.79 14.51 11.29
N PRO A 19 2.06 14.09 11.17
CA PRO A 19 2.77 14.16 9.91
C PRO A 19 1.95 13.48 8.81
N ILE A 20 1.86 14.12 7.65
CA ILE A 20 1.11 13.56 6.51
C ILE A 20 1.72 12.18 6.18
N GLY A 21 0.88 11.16 6.05
CA GLY A 21 1.32 9.79 5.77
C GLY A 21 1.73 8.97 7.00
N TYR A 22 1.38 9.41 8.22
CA TYR A 22 1.51 8.64 9.45
C TYR A 22 0.13 8.38 10.09
N SER A 23 -0.01 7.26 10.80
CA SER A 23 -1.21 6.94 11.59
C SER A 23 -0.82 6.41 12.98
N THR A 24 -1.71 6.60 13.96
CA THR A 24 -1.52 6.04 15.29
C THR A 24 -2.06 4.61 15.32
N GLU A 25 -1.17 3.65 15.55
CA GLU A 25 -1.50 2.22 15.52
C GLU A 25 -1.16 1.54 16.83
N LYS A 26 -1.78 0.37 17.05
CA LYS A 26 -1.56 -0.47 18.23
C LYS A 26 -0.34 -1.36 18.01
N ILE A 27 0.73 -1.14 18.76
CA ILE A 27 1.98 -1.89 18.69
C ILE A 27 2.17 -2.67 19.99
N GLY A 28 2.42 -3.98 19.86
CA GLY A 28 2.58 -4.88 21.00
C GLY A 28 4.02 -5.00 21.46
N PHE A 29 4.97 -5.03 20.54
CA PHE A 29 6.37 -5.30 20.87
C PHE A 29 7.34 -4.49 20.01
N CYS A 30 8.55 -4.31 20.53
CA CYS A 30 9.66 -3.72 19.81
C CYS A 30 10.83 -4.69 19.77
N VAL A 31 11.40 -4.91 18.58
CA VAL A 31 12.60 -5.71 18.40
C VAL A 31 13.82 -4.78 18.34
N GLY A 32 14.75 -4.96 19.28
CA GLY A 32 16.03 -4.27 19.29
C GLY A 32 17.06 -5.02 18.45
N LEU A 33 17.56 -4.37 17.40
CA LEU A 33 18.53 -4.93 16.47
C LEU A 33 19.93 -4.40 16.77
N THR A 34 20.92 -5.29 16.75
CA THR A 34 22.34 -4.91 16.70
C THR A 34 22.70 -4.40 15.30
N PRO A 35 23.80 -3.62 15.15
CA PRO A 35 24.28 -3.19 13.83
C PRO A 35 24.51 -4.34 12.84
N ASP A 36 24.83 -5.55 13.33
CA ASP A 36 25.05 -6.74 12.50
C ASP A 36 23.75 -7.41 12.04
N GLY A 37 22.58 -6.93 12.48
CA GLY A 37 21.28 -7.50 12.16
C GLY A 37 20.84 -8.64 13.08
N SER A 38 21.65 -8.99 14.09
CA SER A 38 21.24 -9.92 15.15
C SER A 38 20.30 -9.23 16.14
N VAL A 39 19.41 -9.99 16.78
CA VAL A 39 18.45 -9.48 17.76
C VAL A 39 19.12 -9.37 19.12
N ALA A 40 19.23 -8.14 19.63
CA ALA A 40 19.77 -7.87 20.96
C ALA A 40 18.73 -8.15 22.05
N GLU A 41 17.49 -7.75 21.80
CA GLU A 41 16.42 -7.79 22.78
C GLU A 41 15.05 -7.68 22.14
N VAL A 42 14.03 -8.15 22.85
CA VAL A 42 12.62 -8.00 22.51
C VAL A 42 11.93 -7.34 23.69
N ILE A 43 11.35 -6.16 23.46
CA ILE A 43 10.65 -5.38 24.48
C ILE A 43 9.16 -5.57 24.32
N ASP A 44 8.49 -5.95 25.41
CA ASP A 44 7.03 -5.88 25.52
C ASP A 44 6.61 -4.42 25.72
N LEU A 45 5.90 -3.87 24.74
CA LEU A 45 5.37 -2.50 24.78
C LEU A 45 3.94 -2.45 25.30
N ARG A 46 3.34 -3.58 25.65
CA ARG A 46 1.98 -3.64 26.19
C ARG A 46 1.94 -3.11 27.62
N ALA A 47 0.79 -2.57 28.00
CA ALA A 47 0.53 -2.18 29.38
C ALA A 47 0.56 -3.41 30.29
N ASP A 48 0.90 -3.21 31.56
CA ASP A 48 0.87 -4.26 32.58
C ASP A 48 -0.55 -4.49 33.16
N ASP A 49 -1.58 -4.19 32.36
CA ASP A 49 -2.96 -4.45 32.71
C ASP A 49 -3.31 -5.92 32.45
N LYS A 50 -4.40 -6.40 33.05
CA LYS A 50 -4.89 -7.78 32.88
C LYS A 50 -5.14 -8.16 31.40
N LYS A 51 -5.34 -7.16 30.53
CA LYS A 51 -5.60 -7.34 29.10
C LYS A 51 -4.33 -7.26 28.24
N ARG A 52 -3.17 -6.93 28.81
CA ARG A 52 -1.91 -6.65 28.10
C ARG A 52 -2.16 -5.76 26.87
N SER A 53 -2.74 -4.59 27.12
CA SER A 53 -3.18 -3.66 26.08
C SER A 53 -1.99 -3.11 25.28
N PRO A 54 -1.96 -3.24 23.93
CA PRO A 54 -0.90 -2.67 23.10
C PRO A 54 -0.79 -1.15 23.23
N ARG A 55 0.42 -0.61 23.07
CA ARG A 55 0.68 0.82 23.11
C ARG A 55 0.32 1.49 21.78
N PHE A 56 -0.22 2.70 21.86
CA PHE A 56 -0.45 3.55 20.70
C PHE A 56 0.84 4.25 20.29
N ILE A 57 1.30 4.00 19.07
CA ILE A 57 2.53 4.57 18.51
C ILE A 57 2.20 5.20 17.16
N LEU A 58 2.77 6.37 16.89
CA LEU A 58 2.69 7.01 15.59
C LEU A 58 3.64 6.29 14.64
N VAL A 59 3.11 5.68 13.58
CA VAL A 59 3.88 4.88 12.62
C VAL A 59 3.54 5.29 11.19
N PRO A 60 4.40 4.96 10.21
CA PRO A 60 4.09 5.15 8.79
C PRO A 60 2.75 4.51 8.44
N GLN A 61 1.95 5.19 7.63
CA GLN A 61 0.57 4.82 7.39
C GLN A 61 0.42 3.37 6.88
N ALA A 62 -0.51 2.63 7.48
CA ALA A 62 -0.80 1.26 7.09
C ALA A 62 -1.31 1.17 5.64
N VAL A 63 -0.83 0.16 4.91
CA VAL A 63 -1.31 -0.14 3.56
C VAL A 63 -2.68 -0.82 3.63
N LYS A 64 -3.63 -0.34 2.83
CA LYS A 64 -4.96 -0.96 2.75
C LYS A 64 -4.88 -2.27 1.95
N ARG A 65 -5.02 -3.40 2.65
CA ARG A 65 -4.98 -4.75 2.05
C ARG A 65 -6.32 -5.10 1.39
N THR A 66 -6.49 -4.82 0.10
CA THR A 66 -7.70 -5.17 -0.66
C THR A 66 -7.56 -6.54 -1.35
N ALA A 67 -7.43 -7.61 -0.56
CA ALA A 67 -7.21 -9.01 -0.96
C ALA A 67 -5.76 -9.41 -1.34
N GLY A 68 -4.87 -8.45 -1.58
CA GLY A 68 -3.43 -8.69 -1.81
C GLY A 68 -2.58 -8.79 -0.53
N ILE A 69 -1.39 -9.36 -0.67
CA ILE A 69 -0.33 -9.34 0.36
C ILE A 69 0.42 -8.03 0.20
N ALA A 70 0.24 -7.11 1.16
CA ALA A 70 0.91 -5.82 1.16
C ALA A 70 1.48 -5.56 2.55
N PRO A 71 2.82 -5.57 2.71
CA PRO A 71 3.46 -5.26 3.98
C PRO A 71 3.37 -3.77 4.30
N ASN A 72 3.35 -3.44 5.58
CA ASN A 72 3.51 -2.07 6.08
C ASN A 72 5.01 -1.69 6.10
N PHE A 73 5.32 -0.39 6.17
CA PHE A 73 6.70 0.12 6.09
C PHE A 73 7.35 0.19 7.47
N LEU A 74 8.40 -0.61 7.71
CA LEU A 74 9.18 -0.69 8.97
C LEU A 74 8.41 -1.15 10.22
N TRP A 75 7.18 -1.62 10.05
CA TRP A 75 6.38 -2.25 11.10
C TRP A 75 5.37 -3.18 10.44
N ASP A 76 4.98 -4.28 11.08
CA ASP A 76 3.83 -5.10 10.68
C ASP A 76 3.54 -6.16 11.76
N LYS A 77 2.55 -7.03 11.52
CA LYS A 77 2.29 -8.21 12.34
C LYS A 77 3.41 -9.24 12.23
N THR A 78 3.54 -10.10 13.25
CA THR A 78 4.51 -11.21 13.26
C THR A 78 4.45 -12.10 12.03
N ALA A 79 3.27 -12.29 11.42
CA ALA A 79 3.12 -13.09 10.21
C ALA A 79 3.92 -12.52 9.03
N TYR A 80 3.94 -11.19 8.88
CA TYR A 80 4.72 -10.50 7.84
C TYR A 80 6.17 -10.32 8.27
N VAL A 81 6.40 -9.88 9.50
CA VAL A 81 7.77 -9.53 9.95
C VAL A 81 8.64 -10.77 10.16
N LEU A 82 8.09 -11.79 10.81
CA LEU A 82 8.85 -12.94 11.30
C LEU A 82 8.46 -14.26 10.62
N GLY A 83 7.37 -14.28 9.85
CA GLY A 83 6.85 -15.51 9.25
C GLY A 83 6.22 -16.47 10.26
N VAL A 84 5.72 -15.96 11.39
CA VAL A 84 5.06 -16.77 12.43
C VAL A 84 3.70 -16.21 12.83
N THR A 85 2.75 -17.11 13.11
CA THR A 85 1.38 -16.81 13.55
C THR A 85 0.90 -17.91 14.49
N ALA A 86 -0.09 -17.62 15.35
CA ALA A 86 -0.72 -18.65 16.18
C ALA A 86 -1.69 -19.56 15.39
N GLY A 87 -2.10 -19.13 14.18
CA GLY A 87 -3.06 -19.86 13.36
C GLY A 87 -2.44 -20.86 12.37
N ALA A 88 -3.28 -21.38 11.46
CA ALA A 88 -2.89 -22.40 10.47
C ALA A 88 -1.88 -21.93 9.39
N GLY A 89 -1.45 -20.66 9.42
CA GLY A 89 -0.26 -20.18 8.69
C GLY A 89 -0.24 -20.29 7.17
N LYS A 90 -1.36 -20.61 6.50
CA LYS A 90 -1.38 -20.99 5.06
C LYS A 90 -0.71 -19.98 4.11
N ARG A 91 -0.71 -18.69 4.46
CA ARG A 91 -0.12 -17.61 3.64
C ARG A 91 1.09 -16.94 4.31
N THR A 92 1.45 -17.35 5.52
CA THR A 92 2.43 -16.65 6.35
C THR A 92 3.83 -16.64 5.72
N ALA A 93 4.22 -17.72 5.04
CA ALA A 93 5.47 -17.75 4.28
C ALA A 93 5.49 -16.73 3.13
N GLU A 94 4.38 -16.58 2.39
CA GLU A 94 4.25 -15.59 1.31
C GLU A 94 4.23 -14.15 1.85
N GLU A 95 3.54 -13.94 2.97
CA GLU A 95 3.48 -12.65 3.67
C GLU A 95 4.86 -12.20 4.11
N HIS A 96 5.62 -13.12 4.70
CA HIS A 96 7.00 -12.86 5.12
C HIS A 96 7.95 -12.63 3.94
N ALA A 97 7.85 -13.46 2.90
CA ALA A 97 8.65 -13.28 1.70
C ALA A 97 8.41 -11.90 1.06
N LYS A 98 7.15 -11.45 0.98
CA LYS A 98 6.81 -10.13 0.45
C LYS A 98 7.27 -8.98 1.34
N PHE A 99 7.21 -9.14 2.67
CA PHE A 99 7.79 -8.18 3.59
C PHE A 99 9.29 -8.05 3.37
N ARG A 100 10.01 -9.18 3.32
CA ARG A 100 11.45 -9.25 3.08
C ARG A 100 11.85 -8.62 1.76
N GLU A 101 11.28 -9.09 0.64
CA GLU A 101 11.57 -8.59 -0.71
C GLU A 101 11.43 -7.08 -0.80
N ARG A 102 10.28 -6.54 -0.37
CA ARG A 102 10.03 -5.10 -0.42
C ARG A 102 11.01 -4.30 0.43
N HIS A 103 11.30 -4.74 1.65
CA HIS A 103 12.19 -3.98 2.53
C HIS A 103 13.64 -4.07 2.07
N LEU A 104 14.10 -5.21 1.54
CA LEU A 104 15.46 -5.30 0.99
C LEU A 104 15.64 -4.39 -0.23
N GLU A 105 14.62 -4.27 -1.09
CA GLU A 105 14.63 -3.33 -2.20
C GLU A 105 14.63 -1.87 -1.70
N LEU A 106 13.73 -1.51 -0.78
CA LEU A 106 13.61 -0.15 -0.25
C LEU A 106 14.84 0.31 0.53
N LEU A 107 15.49 -0.59 1.26
CA LEU A 107 16.64 -0.29 2.11
C LEU A 107 17.96 -0.40 1.33
N SER A 108 17.92 -0.84 0.07
CA SER A 108 19.10 -0.93 -0.80
C SER A 108 19.69 0.46 -1.04
N GLY A 109 20.95 0.65 -0.68
CA GLY A 109 21.66 1.92 -0.85
C GLY A 109 21.40 2.97 0.23
N GLU A 110 20.71 2.62 1.33
CA GLU A 110 20.60 3.48 2.50
C GLU A 110 21.78 3.27 3.47
N ASP A 111 22.44 4.36 3.86
CA ASP A 111 23.63 4.36 4.73
C ASP A 111 23.30 4.41 6.23
N ASP A 112 22.02 4.52 6.60
CA ASP A 112 21.62 4.62 8.00
C ASP A 112 21.81 3.28 8.74
N ALA A 113 22.54 3.31 9.86
CA ALA A 113 22.88 2.12 10.62
C ALA A 113 21.66 1.30 11.09
N GLY A 114 20.55 1.96 11.44
CA GLY A 114 19.32 1.29 11.83
C GLY A 114 18.67 0.58 10.65
N LEU A 115 18.59 1.26 9.51
CA LEU A 115 18.06 0.70 8.26
C LEU A 115 18.90 -0.48 7.75
N SER A 116 20.23 -0.35 7.76
CA SER A 116 21.14 -1.44 7.38
C SER A 116 21.03 -2.64 8.34
N ALA A 117 20.86 -2.38 9.64
CA ALA A 117 20.64 -3.45 10.63
C ALA A 117 19.34 -4.22 10.33
N LEU A 118 18.26 -3.53 9.96
CA LEU A 118 17.02 -4.18 9.56
C LEU A 118 17.18 -4.98 8.26
N ALA A 119 17.89 -4.46 7.26
CA ALA A 119 18.16 -5.20 6.03
C ALA A 119 18.90 -6.52 6.33
N ARG A 120 19.99 -6.46 7.12
CA ARG A 120 20.76 -7.64 7.56
C ARG A 120 19.93 -8.61 8.39
N PHE A 121 19.04 -8.10 9.25
CA PHE A 121 18.09 -8.93 9.98
C PHE A 121 17.20 -9.72 9.02
N LEU A 122 16.60 -9.05 8.02
CA LEU A 122 15.71 -9.70 7.05
C LEU A 122 16.44 -10.65 6.10
N GLU A 123 17.73 -10.45 5.84
CA GLU A 123 18.54 -11.37 5.05
C GLU A 123 18.79 -12.69 5.79
N ASN A 124 19.05 -12.62 7.09
CA ASN A 124 19.50 -13.74 7.91
C ASN A 124 18.37 -14.41 8.71
N TRP A 125 17.24 -13.74 8.90
CA TRP A 125 16.14 -14.24 9.70
C TRP A 125 15.48 -15.48 9.08
N THR A 126 15.16 -16.45 9.94
CA THR A 126 14.35 -17.62 9.58
C THR A 126 13.25 -17.84 10.62
N PRO A 127 12.01 -18.22 10.22
CA PRO A 127 10.92 -18.44 11.18
C PRO A 127 11.23 -19.48 12.27
N GLN A 128 12.13 -20.43 11.99
CA GLN A 128 12.57 -21.46 12.93
C GLN A 128 13.39 -20.89 14.10
N ALA A 129 13.98 -19.70 13.95
CA ALA A 129 14.68 -19.00 15.02
C ALA A 129 13.74 -18.35 16.05
N PHE A 130 12.41 -18.40 15.82
CA PHE A 130 11.41 -17.96 16.79
C PHE A 130 11.31 -18.96 17.95
N VAL A 131 12.16 -18.78 18.96
CA VAL A 131 12.23 -19.65 20.14
C VAL A 131 12.20 -18.85 21.46
N PRO A 132 11.47 -19.31 22.49
CA PRO A 132 11.56 -18.77 23.85
C PRO A 132 12.97 -18.95 24.46
N PRO A 133 13.39 -18.13 25.44
CA PRO A 133 12.63 -17.05 26.07
C PRO A 133 12.69 -15.71 25.32
N LEU A 134 13.61 -15.57 24.35
CA LEU A 134 13.80 -14.31 23.62
C LEU A 134 12.53 -13.91 22.86
N TRP A 135 11.86 -14.91 22.25
CA TRP A 135 10.62 -14.73 21.53
C TRP A 135 9.45 -15.36 22.29
N PRO A 136 8.74 -14.62 23.15
CA PRO A 136 7.58 -15.16 23.85
C PRO A 136 6.42 -15.40 22.87
N GLU A 137 5.70 -16.51 23.05
CA GLU A 137 4.52 -16.85 22.23
C GLU A 137 3.44 -15.77 22.27
N ALA A 138 3.39 -14.98 23.35
CA ALA A 138 2.50 -13.85 23.49
C ALA A 138 2.70 -12.74 22.43
N MET A 139 3.77 -12.81 21.63
CA MET A 139 4.02 -11.95 20.47
C MET A 139 3.20 -12.32 19.24
N LEU A 140 2.78 -13.58 19.12
CA LEU A 140 2.10 -14.05 17.91
C LEU A 140 0.89 -13.16 17.57
N ASP A 141 0.81 -12.79 16.30
CA ASP A 141 -0.22 -11.92 15.71
C ASP A 141 -0.26 -10.48 16.24
N GLN A 142 0.74 -10.06 17.02
CA GLN A 142 0.94 -8.66 17.42
C GLN A 142 1.71 -7.86 16.36
N ASN A 143 1.47 -6.55 16.32
CA ASN A 143 2.26 -5.62 15.53
C ASN A 143 3.61 -5.35 16.22
N LEU A 144 4.67 -5.31 15.42
CA LEU A 144 6.04 -5.09 15.82
C LEU A 144 6.60 -3.81 15.21
N VAL A 145 7.46 -3.14 15.96
CA VAL A 145 8.34 -2.06 15.47
C VAL A 145 9.78 -2.42 15.79
N PHE A 146 10.73 -1.74 15.15
CA PHE A 146 12.16 -1.98 15.37
C PHE A 146 12.82 -0.77 16.04
N ARG A 147 13.91 -1.04 16.77
CA ARG A 147 14.87 -0.02 17.22
C ARG A 147 16.30 -0.52 17.04
N LEU A 148 17.27 0.39 16.95
CA LEU A 148 18.69 0.02 17.06
C LEU A 148 19.04 -0.18 18.54
N ALA A 149 19.75 -1.25 18.87
CA ALA A 149 20.20 -1.55 20.22
C ALA A 149 21.09 -0.41 20.76
N GLY A 150 20.86 -0.01 22.01
CA GLY A 150 21.51 1.15 22.61
C GLY A 150 20.82 2.49 22.35
N GLU A 151 19.90 2.56 21.38
CA GLU A 151 19.09 3.77 21.12
C GLU A 151 17.67 3.65 21.68
N ARG A 152 17.06 4.79 22.03
CA ARG A 152 15.67 4.86 22.50
C ARG A 152 14.64 5.06 21.37
N GLY A 153 15.06 5.60 20.24
CA GLY A 153 14.18 5.90 19.11
C GLY A 153 13.84 4.65 18.29
N PHE A 154 12.69 4.67 17.61
CA PHE A 154 12.32 3.62 16.67
C PHE A 154 12.94 3.87 15.29
N LEU A 155 13.15 2.80 14.51
CA LEU A 155 13.70 2.91 13.15
C LEU A 155 12.84 3.82 12.26
N HIS A 156 11.52 3.77 12.38
CA HIS A 156 10.61 4.56 11.56
C HIS A 156 10.61 6.08 11.88
N ASP A 157 11.18 6.46 13.02
CA ASP A 157 11.33 7.87 13.41
C ASP A 157 12.66 8.47 12.90
N ARG A 158 13.57 7.64 12.38
CA ARG A 158 14.88 8.11 11.91
C ARG A 158 14.71 8.99 10.66
N PRO A 159 15.48 10.08 10.52
CA PRO A 159 15.38 10.97 9.36
C PRO A 159 15.51 10.25 8.01
N ALA A 160 16.41 9.26 7.92
CA ALA A 160 16.56 8.44 6.71
C ALA A 160 15.29 7.65 6.38
N ALA A 161 14.65 7.04 7.38
CA ALA A 161 13.40 6.32 7.22
C ALA A 161 12.25 7.23 6.78
N GLN A 162 12.17 8.43 7.36
CA GLN A 162 11.18 9.44 6.98
C GLN A 162 11.37 9.93 5.55
N ALA A 163 12.62 10.18 5.15
CA ALA A 163 12.97 10.56 3.78
C ALA A 163 12.62 9.45 2.79
N LEU A 164 12.94 8.19 3.13
CA LEU A 164 12.60 7.02 2.31
C LEU A 164 11.08 6.88 2.17
N TRP A 165 10.33 6.99 3.27
CA TRP A 165 8.86 6.95 3.26
C TRP A 165 8.24 8.05 2.39
N ALA A 166 8.76 9.28 2.48
CA ALA A 166 8.30 10.40 1.67
C ALA A 166 8.50 10.14 0.16
N ARG A 167 9.61 9.52 -0.24
CA ARG A 167 9.87 9.14 -1.64
C ARG A 167 8.93 8.03 -2.10
N SER A 168 8.74 6.98 -1.30
CA SER A 168 7.84 5.87 -1.63
C SER A 168 6.37 6.29 -1.76
N GLY A 169 5.95 7.33 -1.02
CA GLY A 169 4.62 7.93 -1.16
C GLY A 169 4.43 8.70 -2.48
N ALA A 170 5.52 9.24 -3.06
CA ALA A 170 5.50 10.00 -4.31
C ALA A 170 5.48 9.08 -5.56
N GLU A 171 6.13 7.91 -5.50
CA GLU A 171 6.17 6.94 -6.62
C GLU A 171 4.80 6.36 -6.98
N GLY A 172 3.84 6.40 -6.04
CA GLY A 172 2.45 5.99 -6.27
C GLY A 172 1.56 7.06 -6.89
N ALA A 173 2.08 8.24 -7.25
CA ALA A 173 1.27 9.31 -7.83
C ALA A 173 0.78 8.96 -9.25
N ALA A 174 -0.43 9.41 -9.58
CA ALA A 174 -0.95 9.41 -10.95
C ALA A 174 -0.42 10.64 -11.72
N ASP A 175 -0.71 10.70 -13.03
CA ASP A 175 -0.37 11.84 -13.89
C ASP A 175 -0.73 13.18 -13.23
N PRO A 176 0.08 14.23 -13.42
CA PRO A 176 -0.15 15.53 -12.81
C PRO A 176 -1.56 16.04 -13.11
N GLN A 177 -2.33 16.37 -12.08
CA GLN A 177 -3.63 17.04 -12.21
C GLN A 177 -3.56 18.44 -11.60
N ILE A 178 -4.51 19.29 -11.97
CA ILE A 178 -4.64 20.62 -11.40
C ILE A 178 -5.04 20.49 -9.91
N CYS A 179 -4.17 20.95 -9.03
CA CYS A 179 -4.45 21.02 -7.60
C CYS A 179 -5.57 22.04 -7.31
N LEU A 180 -6.65 21.61 -6.67
CA LEU A 180 -7.79 22.49 -6.32
C LEU A 180 -7.48 23.52 -5.21
N VAL A 181 -6.33 23.37 -4.54
CA VAL A 181 -5.85 24.26 -3.48
C VAL A 181 -4.94 25.35 -4.05
N THR A 182 -3.96 24.96 -4.89
CA THR A 182 -2.91 25.86 -5.39
C THR A 182 -3.13 26.32 -6.83
N GLY A 183 -3.95 25.61 -7.61
CA GLY A 183 -4.14 25.87 -9.04
C GLY A 183 -2.99 25.38 -9.93
N HIS A 184 -1.92 24.84 -9.35
CA HIS A 184 -0.77 24.31 -10.09
C HIS A 184 -0.94 22.81 -10.39
N SER A 185 -0.30 22.37 -11.47
CA SER A 185 -0.23 20.94 -11.81
C SER A 185 0.65 20.22 -10.79
N ALA A 186 0.12 19.19 -10.14
CA ALA A 186 0.83 18.41 -9.14
C ALA A 186 0.45 16.92 -9.23
N PRO A 187 1.38 16.00 -8.87
CA PRO A 187 1.08 14.57 -8.78
C PRO A 187 -0.08 14.31 -7.81
N VAL A 188 -1.04 13.48 -8.24
CA VAL A 188 -2.21 13.13 -7.42
C VAL A 188 -1.98 11.83 -6.68
N ALA A 189 -2.13 11.85 -5.36
CA ALA A 189 -2.15 10.65 -4.54
C ALA A 189 -3.27 9.71 -5.01
N ARG A 190 -2.93 8.47 -5.42
CA ARG A 190 -3.91 7.54 -6.02
C ARG A 190 -5.05 7.15 -5.07
N LEU A 191 -4.79 7.08 -3.76
CA LEU A 191 -5.78 6.68 -2.76
C LEU A 191 -5.55 7.43 -1.45
N HIS A 192 -6.60 8.10 -0.97
CA HIS A 192 -6.64 8.59 0.41
C HIS A 192 -7.19 7.49 1.34
N PRO A 193 -6.78 7.44 2.62
CA PRO A 193 -7.36 6.51 3.58
C PRO A 193 -8.87 6.67 3.65
N SER A 194 -9.57 5.57 3.94
CA SER A 194 -11.00 5.63 4.22
C SER A 194 -11.24 6.47 5.46
N VAL A 195 -11.80 7.67 5.27
CA VAL A 195 -12.21 8.55 6.37
C VAL A 195 -13.39 7.91 7.07
N LYS A 196 -13.17 7.47 8.32
CA LYS A 196 -14.19 6.85 9.14
C LYS A 196 -15.26 7.89 9.48
N GLY A 197 -16.53 7.62 9.18
CA GLY A 197 -17.66 8.52 9.45
C GLY A 197 -18.19 9.30 8.24
N VAL A 198 -17.51 9.25 7.10
CA VAL A 198 -18.07 9.75 5.83
C VAL A 198 -18.63 8.55 5.08
N GLY A 199 -19.95 8.46 4.97
CA GLY A 199 -20.63 7.43 4.19
C GLY A 199 -20.37 7.60 2.70
N VAL A 200 -19.18 7.25 2.22
CA VAL A 200 -18.91 7.18 0.78
C VAL A 200 -19.61 5.92 0.27
N ARG A 201 -20.88 6.07 -0.08
CA ARG A 201 -21.62 5.10 -0.88
C ARG A 201 -20.94 5.12 -2.25
N SER A 202 -19.96 4.25 -2.46
CA SER A 202 -19.43 4.00 -3.80
C SER A 202 -20.65 3.67 -4.67
N PRO A 203 -20.92 4.40 -5.77
CA PRO A 203 -21.95 3.96 -6.69
C PRO A 203 -21.50 2.59 -7.18
N ARG A 204 -22.19 1.53 -6.72
CA ARG A 204 -22.16 0.26 -7.44
C ARG A 204 -22.73 0.61 -8.80
N VAL A 205 -21.87 0.68 -9.82
CA VAL A 205 -22.32 0.61 -11.20
C VAL A 205 -23.09 -0.71 -11.29
N PRO A 206 -24.40 -0.72 -11.58
CA PRO A 206 -25.12 -1.97 -11.72
C PRO A 206 -24.54 -2.70 -12.93
N ALA A 207 -24.01 -3.89 -12.71
CA ALA A 207 -23.66 -4.82 -13.77
C ALA A 207 -24.94 -5.26 -14.49
N TRP A 208 -25.35 -4.51 -15.50
CA TRP A 208 -26.31 -4.92 -16.51
C TRP A 208 -25.65 -4.76 -17.88
N PHE A 209 -24.77 -5.71 -18.21
CA PHE A 209 -24.48 -6.05 -19.60
C PHE A 209 -24.96 -7.49 -19.79
N PRO A 210 -26.12 -7.72 -20.45
CA PRO A 210 -26.44 -9.05 -20.92
C PRO A 210 -25.45 -9.43 -22.02
N SER A 211 -24.69 -10.48 -21.74
CA SER A 211 -23.92 -11.26 -22.71
C SER A 211 -24.87 -11.63 -23.86
N THR A 212 -24.64 -11.03 -25.02
CA THR A 212 -25.22 -11.53 -26.28
C THR A 212 -24.07 -12.12 -27.07
N SER A 213 -23.99 -13.44 -27.04
CA SER A 213 -23.07 -14.26 -27.81
C SER A 213 -23.33 -14.05 -29.31
N MET A 214 -22.46 -13.33 -30.01
CA MET A 214 -22.41 -13.36 -31.48
C MET A 214 -21.63 -14.60 -31.93
N PRO A 215 -22.24 -15.52 -32.72
CA PRO A 215 -21.48 -16.60 -33.35
C PRO A 215 -20.65 -16.08 -34.52
N LEU A 216 -19.42 -16.59 -34.60
CA LEU A 216 -18.44 -16.39 -35.67
C LEU A 216 -19.00 -16.89 -37.02
N LEU A 217 -18.99 -16.02 -38.03
CA LEU A 217 -19.11 -16.40 -39.44
C LEU A 217 -17.70 -16.52 -40.06
N PRO A 218 -17.43 -17.54 -40.89
CA PRO A 218 -16.09 -17.83 -41.39
C PRO A 218 -15.69 -16.93 -42.57
N MET A 219 -14.37 -16.70 -42.67
CA MET A 219 -13.70 -16.05 -43.80
C MET A 219 -13.96 -16.79 -45.12
N GLY A 220 -14.37 -16.05 -46.14
CA GLY A 220 -14.51 -16.51 -47.52
C GLY A 220 -13.99 -15.45 -48.50
N THR A 221 -12.90 -15.80 -49.16
CA THR A 221 -12.18 -15.02 -50.18
C THR A 221 -12.98 -14.80 -51.47
N ASN A 222 -12.58 -13.74 -52.18
CA ASN A 222 -12.53 -13.57 -53.64
C ASN A 222 -13.67 -12.87 -54.43
N ARG A 223 -13.18 -11.86 -55.16
CA ARG A 223 -13.49 -11.47 -56.55
C ARG A 223 -14.88 -10.90 -56.90
N ALA A 224 -14.85 -9.57 -57.06
CA ALA A 224 -15.14 -8.86 -58.32
C ALA A 224 -16.18 -9.48 -59.27
N THR A 225 -17.31 -8.79 -59.44
CA THR A 225 -18.00 -8.66 -60.73
C THR A 225 -18.86 -7.40 -60.73
N MET A 226 -18.53 -6.46 -61.61
CA MET A 226 -19.41 -5.35 -62.02
C MET A 226 -20.54 -5.89 -62.92
N PRO A 227 -21.77 -5.36 -62.83
CA PRO A 227 -22.74 -5.49 -63.91
C PRO A 227 -22.59 -4.35 -64.95
N PRO A 228 -22.96 -4.61 -66.23
CA PRO A 228 -22.55 -3.79 -67.37
C PRO A 228 -23.44 -2.57 -67.65
N CYS A 229 -22.83 -1.59 -68.33
CA CYS A 229 -23.42 -0.36 -68.86
C CYS A 229 -24.01 -0.56 -70.26
N ARG A 230 -25.26 -0.10 -70.51
CA ARG A 230 -25.92 0.34 -71.80
C ARG A 230 -27.45 0.11 -71.67
N LYS A 231 -28.41 0.92 -72.18
CA LYS A 231 -28.50 1.93 -73.26
C LYS A 231 -29.73 2.85 -73.01
N ARG A 232 -29.81 3.91 -73.82
CA ARG A 232 -30.64 5.14 -73.76
C ARG A 232 -32.14 5.03 -74.13
N ARG A 233 -32.93 5.99 -73.56
CA ARG A 233 -34.03 6.85 -74.13
C ARG A 233 -35.36 6.22 -74.65
N PRO A 234 -36.43 7.01 -74.90
CA PRO A 234 -37.17 7.95 -74.04
C PRO A 234 -38.72 7.77 -74.15
N LEU A 235 -39.50 8.56 -73.39
CA LEU A 235 -40.97 8.66 -73.38
C LEU A 235 -41.63 8.89 -74.76
N PRO A 236 -42.92 8.49 -74.91
CA PRO A 236 -43.88 9.21 -75.75
C PRO A 236 -45.11 9.74 -74.99
N THR A 237 -45.29 11.05 -75.09
CA THR A 237 -46.53 11.81 -75.36
C THR A 237 -47.91 11.38 -74.81
N ARG A 238 -48.47 12.29 -74.01
CA ARG A 238 -49.85 12.86 -74.03
C ARG A 238 -50.97 12.03 -74.69
N ARG A 239 -52.08 11.89 -73.95
CA ARG A 239 -53.41 12.35 -74.39
C ARG A 239 -54.39 12.43 -73.20
N ARG A 240 -54.94 13.65 -73.05
CA ARG A 240 -56.15 14.11 -72.35
C ARG A 240 -56.35 13.75 -70.88
#